data_AF-A0A8D2P6A0-F1
#
_entry.id   AF-A0A8D2P6A0-F1
#
_cell.length_a   1.000
_cell.length_b   1.000
_cell.length_c   1.000
_cell.angle_alpha   90.00
_cell.angle_beta   90.00
_cell.angle_gamma   90.00
#
_symmetry.space_group_name_H-M   'P 1'
#
loop_
_entity.id
_entity.type
_entity.pdbx_description
1 polymer ?
#
loop_
_entity_poly.entity_id
_entity_poly.type
_entity_poly.pdbx_seq_one_letter_code
_entity_poly.pdbx_strand_id
1 'polypeptide(L)'
;EVYGDTRHEVNVYVKVFTNSPFLVCMDLALSQERIIDPNYLWIGPDGRDLQGQEYVNLTETGKLMVMGFRVSMSGAYLCTLSHKVIETSTQEETELVEAYKFMVYAYREADHAYQVSVRFTTTRCRLKTNGLFVEKLNKILNGTISHLTCHITDSSYKCYSIRTPKNGLQYELFVNFLVNPFGPGWEEVCHRIPYDCEDVTNRIFLFILWEDIRIVDLK
;
A
#
# COMPACT_ATOMS: atom_id res chain seq x y z
N GLU A 1 -12.15 -1.44 -14.10
CA GLU A 1 -11.87 -0.19 -14.84
C GLU A 1 -12.76 0.92 -14.31
N VAL A 2 -12.39 2.18 -14.52
CA VAL A 2 -13.09 3.36 -13.99
C VAL A 2 -13.40 4.29 -15.16
N TYR A 3 -14.68 4.61 -15.35
CA TYR A 3 -15.15 5.50 -16.42
C TYR A 3 -15.08 6.96 -16.00
N GLY A 4 -14.94 7.85 -16.99
CA GLY A 4 -15.00 9.28 -16.79
C GLY A 4 -16.44 9.77 -16.59
N ASP A 5 -16.58 11.00 -16.14
CA ASP A 5 -17.84 11.74 -16.12
C ASP A 5 -17.55 13.17 -16.58
N THR A 6 -18.36 13.71 -17.50
CA THR A 6 -18.19 15.07 -18.04
C THR A 6 -18.69 16.16 -17.08
N ARG A 7 -19.50 15.81 -16.09
CA ARG A 7 -20.10 16.73 -15.11
C ARG A 7 -19.26 16.87 -13.85
N HIS A 8 -18.56 15.81 -13.45
CA HIS A 8 -17.80 15.78 -12.20
C HIS A 8 -16.45 15.09 -12.36
N GLU A 9 -15.47 15.50 -11.54
CA GLU A 9 -14.20 14.78 -11.46
C GLU A 9 -14.38 13.42 -10.75
N VAL A 10 -13.67 12.41 -11.26
CA VAL A 10 -13.75 11.04 -10.74
C VAL A 10 -12.56 10.78 -9.82
N ASN A 11 -12.83 10.53 -8.54
CA ASN A 11 -11.81 10.20 -7.55
C ASN A 11 -11.41 8.72 -7.64
N VAL A 12 -10.11 8.45 -7.79
CA VAL A 12 -9.55 7.11 -7.88
C VAL A 12 -8.46 6.94 -6.83
N TYR A 13 -8.51 5.84 -6.07
CA TYR A 13 -7.53 5.53 -5.04
C TYR A 13 -6.69 4.36 -5.50
N VAL A 14 -5.37 4.55 -5.54
CA VAL A 14 -4.40 3.54 -6.01
C VAL A 14 -3.43 3.23 -4.89
N LYS A 15 -3.24 1.94 -4.59
CA LYS A 15 -2.29 1.50 -3.58
C LYS A 15 -0.86 1.79 -4.06
N VAL A 16 -0.01 2.38 -3.22
CA VAL A 16 1.38 2.68 -3.60
C VAL A 16 2.10 1.40 -4.04
N PHE A 17 2.96 1.50 -5.06
CA PHE A 17 3.72 0.40 -5.66
C PHE A 17 2.87 -0.69 -6.32
N THR A 18 1.65 -0.35 -6.73
CA THR A 18 0.77 -1.21 -7.52
C THR A 18 0.36 -0.52 -8.83
N ASN A 19 -0.19 -1.27 -9.77
CA ASN A 19 -0.74 -0.67 -10.98
C ASN A 19 -2.11 -0.04 -10.69
N SER A 20 -2.39 1.11 -11.30
CA SER A 20 -3.72 1.69 -11.23
C SER A 20 -4.75 0.77 -11.92
N PRO A 21 -6.04 0.87 -11.56
CA PRO A 21 -7.06 0.38 -12.47
C PRO A 21 -6.95 1.10 -13.82
N PHE A 22 -7.46 0.48 -14.88
CA PHE A 22 -7.64 1.17 -16.15
C PHE A 22 -8.65 2.32 -15.97
N LEU A 23 -8.22 3.53 -16.32
CA LEU A 23 -9.06 4.72 -16.46
C LEU A 23 -9.53 4.80 -17.91
N VAL A 24 -10.83 4.96 -18.12
CA VAL A 24 -11.44 4.94 -19.44
C VAL A 24 -11.81 6.36 -19.85
N CYS A 25 -11.31 6.81 -21.00
CA CYS A 25 -11.51 8.15 -21.54
C CYS A 25 -12.88 8.34 -22.22
N MET A 26 -13.95 7.98 -21.50
CA MET A 26 -15.34 8.18 -21.88
C MET A 26 -16.20 7.86 -20.67
N ASP A 27 -17.44 8.34 -20.67
CA ASP A 27 -18.42 7.86 -19.71
C ASP A 27 -18.97 6.47 -20.07
N LEU A 28 -19.71 5.89 -19.14
CA LEU A 28 -20.28 4.56 -19.34
C LEU A 28 -21.30 4.52 -20.47
N ALA A 29 -22.06 5.59 -20.71
CA ALA A 29 -23.08 5.61 -21.76
C ALA A 29 -22.44 5.62 -23.15
N LEU A 30 -21.50 6.53 -23.39
CA LEU A 30 -20.78 6.63 -24.66
C LEU A 30 -19.99 5.36 -24.97
N SER A 31 -19.49 4.67 -23.93
CA SER A 31 -18.79 3.38 -24.11
C SER A 31 -19.66 2.26 -24.69
N GLN A 32 -20.98 2.41 -24.68
CA GLN A 32 -21.93 1.47 -25.29
C GLN A 32 -22.40 1.92 -26.68
N GLU A 33 -21.96 3.09 -27.14
CA GLU A 33 -22.30 3.63 -28.46
C GLU A 33 -21.23 3.33 -29.50
N ARG A 34 -21.63 3.42 -30.78
CA ARG A 34 -20.67 3.35 -31.88
C ARG A 34 -20.15 4.75 -32.15
N ILE A 35 -18.86 4.94 -31.91
CA ILE A 35 -18.12 6.16 -32.23
C ILE A 35 -17.15 5.90 -33.39
N ILE A 36 -16.90 6.92 -34.21
CA ILE A 36 -16.07 6.81 -35.42
C ILE A 36 -14.76 7.56 -35.20
N ASP A 37 -13.65 6.97 -35.66
CA ASP A 37 -12.29 7.53 -35.60
C ASP A 37 -11.91 8.17 -34.25
N PRO A 38 -12.03 7.43 -33.13
CA PRO A 38 -11.74 8.00 -31.82
C PRO A 38 -10.24 8.28 -31.66
N ASN A 39 -9.93 9.47 -31.14
CA ASN A 39 -8.59 9.90 -30.78
C ASN A 39 -8.56 10.31 -29.30
N TYR A 40 -7.54 9.85 -28.58
CA TYR A 40 -7.42 10.01 -27.14
C TYR A 40 -6.13 10.74 -26.78
N LEU A 41 -6.23 11.78 -25.95
CA LEU A 41 -5.09 12.49 -25.40
C LEU A 41 -5.14 12.44 -23.88
N TRP A 42 -4.07 11.96 -23.25
CA TRP A 42 -3.95 11.88 -21.80
C TRP A 42 -2.85 12.82 -21.28
N ILE A 43 -3.23 13.70 -20.36
CA ILE A 43 -2.33 14.62 -19.67
C ILE A 43 -2.22 14.23 -18.20
N GLY A 44 -0.98 14.11 -17.72
CA GLY A 44 -0.65 13.75 -16.35
C GLY A 44 -0.76 14.91 -15.36
N PRO A 45 -0.55 14.63 -14.06
CA PRO A 45 -0.64 15.61 -12.98
C PRO A 45 0.43 16.70 -13.02
N ASP A 46 1.51 16.46 -13.77
CA ASP A 46 2.57 17.40 -14.07
C ASP A 46 2.27 18.28 -15.31
N GLY A 47 1.12 18.08 -15.95
CA GLY A 47 0.71 18.78 -17.17
C GLY A 47 1.36 18.24 -18.46
N ARG A 48 2.06 17.10 -18.41
CA ARG A 48 2.72 16.52 -19.59
C ARG A 48 1.88 15.44 -20.25
N ASP A 49 2.08 15.27 -21.55
CA ASP A 49 1.53 14.16 -22.31
C ASP A 49 2.09 12.83 -21.81
N LEU A 50 1.18 11.89 -21.56
CA LEU A 50 1.49 10.55 -21.08
C LEU A 50 1.83 9.56 -22.21
N GLN A 51 1.63 9.93 -23.47
CA GLN A 51 1.97 9.09 -24.61
C GLN A 51 3.48 8.79 -24.64
N GLY A 52 3.82 7.49 -24.69
CA GLY A 52 5.21 7.02 -24.74
C GLY A 52 5.97 7.06 -23.40
N GLN A 53 5.31 7.40 -22.29
CA GLN A 53 5.93 7.33 -20.97
C GLN A 53 6.08 5.87 -20.51
N GLU A 54 7.27 5.48 -20.04
CA GLU A 54 7.57 4.09 -19.64
C GLU A 54 6.72 3.57 -18.47
N TYR A 55 6.23 4.47 -17.61
CA TYR A 55 5.41 4.14 -16.45
C TYR A 55 3.90 4.13 -16.77
N VAL A 56 3.53 4.19 -18.05
CA VAL A 56 2.15 4.24 -18.51
C VAL A 56 1.89 3.14 -19.54
N ASN A 57 0.74 2.50 -19.41
CA ASN A 57 0.18 1.60 -20.42
C ASN A 57 -1.09 2.23 -20.99
N LEU A 58 -1.00 2.69 -22.24
CA LEU A 58 -2.13 3.23 -23.02
C LEU A 58 -2.59 2.19 -24.03
N THR A 59 -3.87 1.84 -23.99
CA THR A 59 -4.47 0.92 -24.95
C THR A 59 -4.91 1.66 -26.21
N GLU A 60 -5.04 0.93 -27.33
CA GLU A 60 -5.63 1.47 -28.57
C GLU A 60 -7.07 1.98 -28.38
N THR A 61 -7.77 1.45 -27.37
CA THR A 61 -9.11 1.90 -26.96
C THR A 61 -9.10 3.12 -26.04
N GLY A 62 -7.95 3.78 -25.84
CA GLY A 62 -7.85 5.01 -25.05
C GLY A 62 -7.86 4.81 -23.54
N LYS A 63 -7.66 3.58 -23.05
CA LYS A 63 -7.61 3.30 -21.60
C LYS A 63 -6.20 3.55 -21.08
N LEU A 64 -6.13 4.22 -19.92
CA LEU A 64 -4.88 4.54 -19.23
C LEU A 64 -4.70 3.64 -18.00
N MET A 65 -3.56 2.97 -17.90
CA MET A 65 -3.07 2.36 -16.66
C MET A 65 -1.71 2.97 -16.30
N VAL A 66 -1.57 3.44 -15.07
CA VAL A 66 -0.30 3.91 -14.52
C VAL A 66 0.35 2.76 -13.75
N MET A 67 1.56 2.39 -14.14
CA MET A 67 2.29 1.25 -13.58
C MET A 67 3.14 1.67 -12.38
N GLY A 68 3.22 0.81 -11.35
CA GLY A 68 4.05 1.04 -10.18
C GLY A 68 3.78 2.38 -9.49
N PHE A 69 2.50 2.70 -9.28
CA PHE A 69 2.00 4.01 -8.85
C PHE A 69 2.70 4.51 -7.59
N ARG A 70 3.25 5.72 -7.63
CA ARG A 70 3.98 6.35 -6.51
C ARG A 70 3.21 7.53 -5.95
N VAL A 71 3.55 7.95 -4.74
CA VAL A 71 2.95 9.14 -4.12
C VAL A 71 3.10 10.38 -5.02
N SER A 72 4.27 10.55 -5.65
CA SER A 72 4.55 11.64 -6.58
C SER A 72 3.75 11.61 -7.88
N MET A 73 3.10 10.49 -8.20
CA MET A 73 2.21 10.33 -9.36
C MET A 73 0.75 10.70 -9.02
N SER A 74 0.45 11.07 -7.78
CA SER A 74 -0.89 11.53 -7.40
C SER A 74 -1.21 12.89 -8.02
N GLY A 75 -2.46 13.11 -8.40
CA GLY A 75 -2.94 14.41 -8.86
C GLY A 75 -4.03 14.31 -9.92
N ALA A 76 -4.19 15.40 -10.68
CA ALA A 76 -5.19 15.51 -11.72
C ALA A 76 -4.70 14.88 -13.03
N TYR A 77 -5.45 13.90 -13.53
CA TYR A 77 -5.28 13.32 -14.85
C TYR A 77 -6.42 13.81 -15.72
N LEU A 78 -6.10 14.35 -16.90
CA LEU A 78 -7.08 14.84 -17.86
C LEU A 78 -7.03 13.96 -19.09
N CYS A 79 -8.19 13.50 -19.54
CA CYS A 79 -8.32 12.90 -20.86
C CYS A 79 -9.20 13.75 -21.77
N THR A 80 -8.81 13.86 -23.03
CA THR A 80 -9.64 14.43 -24.09
C THR A 80 -9.93 13.35 -25.13
N LEU A 81 -11.21 13.12 -25.39
CA LEU A 81 -11.71 12.26 -26.46
C LEU A 81 -12.21 13.13 -27.61
N SER A 82 -11.63 12.96 -28.79
CA SER A 82 -12.16 13.48 -30.04
C SER A 82 -12.71 12.33 -30.85
N HIS A 83 -13.96 12.42 -31.31
CA HIS A 83 -14.58 11.38 -32.11
C HIS A 83 -15.62 11.95 -33.07
N LYS A 84 -16.00 11.15 -34.06
CA LYS A 84 -17.06 11.49 -35.01
C LYS A 84 -18.33 10.68 -34.74
N VAL A 85 -19.47 11.32 -34.97
CA VAL A 85 -20.79 10.70 -35.02
C VAL A 85 -21.49 11.04 -36.33
N ILE A 86 -22.36 10.14 -36.80
CA ILE A 86 -23.21 10.41 -37.97
C ILE A 86 -24.54 10.92 -37.45
N GLU A 87 -24.89 12.15 -37.79
CA GLU A 87 -26.22 12.67 -37.49
C GLU A 87 -27.28 11.89 -38.25
N THR A 88 -28.18 11.23 -37.52
CA THR A 88 -29.22 10.36 -38.10
C THR A 88 -30.20 11.11 -39.02
N SER A 89 -30.36 12.42 -38.83
CA SER A 89 -31.27 13.27 -39.63
C SER A 89 -30.66 13.80 -40.93
N THR A 90 -29.35 14.07 -40.96
CA THR A 90 -28.67 14.80 -42.04
C THR A 90 -27.65 13.94 -42.79
N GLN A 91 -27.27 12.78 -42.24
CA GLN A 91 -26.15 11.95 -42.70
C GLN A 91 -24.80 12.68 -42.76
N GLU A 92 -24.68 13.80 -42.03
CA GLU A 92 -23.43 14.54 -41.91
C GLU A 92 -22.55 13.97 -40.77
N GLU A 93 -21.23 13.99 -40.99
CA GLU A 93 -20.25 13.66 -39.94
C GLU A 93 -20.03 14.89 -39.07
N THR A 94 -20.28 14.75 -37.77
CA THR A 94 -20.00 15.80 -36.78
C THR A 94 -18.86 15.35 -35.88
N GLU A 95 -17.82 16.19 -35.77
CA GLU A 95 -16.75 16.01 -34.80
C GLU A 95 -17.18 16.56 -33.44
N LEU A 96 -17.02 15.73 -32.40
CA LEU A 96 -17.32 16.06 -31.02
C LEU A 96 -16.06 15.84 -30.19
N VAL A 97 -15.85 16.73 -29.21
CA VAL A 97 -14.71 16.70 -28.32
C VAL A 97 -15.19 16.79 -26.88
N GLU A 98 -14.79 15.84 -26.06
CA GLU A 98 -15.15 15.76 -24.66
C GLU A 98 -13.91 15.62 -23.78
N ALA A 99 -13.99 16.17 -22.57
CA ALA A 99 -12.91 16.13 -21.60
C ALA A 99 -13.37 15.49 -20.29
N TYR A 100 -12.55 14.57 -19.79
CA TYR A 100 -12.83 13.76 -18.60
C TYR A 100 -11.70 13.96 -17.59
N LYS A 101 -12.05 14.35 -16.36
CA LYS A 101 -11.08 14.64 -15.31
C LYS A 101 -11.10 13.56 -14.23
N PHE A 102 -9.93 13.01 -13.93
CA PHE A 102 -9.71 12.06 -12.84
C PHE A 102 -8.81 12.69 -11.79
N MET A 103 -9.16 12.52 -10.52
CA MET A 103 -8.29 12.84 -9.39
C MET A 103 -7.79 11.53 -8.81
N VAL A 104 -6.51 11.23 -9.02
CA VAL A 104 -5.91 9.95 -8.63
C VAL A 104 -5.05 10.16 -7.38
N TYR A 105 -5.35 9.42 -6.34
CA TYR A 105 -4.71 9.51 -5.03
C TYR A 105 -3.96 8.22 -4.72
N ALA A 106 -2.68 8.37 -4.38
CA ALA A 106 -1.95 7.30 -3.74
C ALA A 106 -2.49 7.07 -2.33
N TYR A 107 -2.80 5.82 -1.99
CA TYR A 107 -3.08 5.41 -0.62
C TYR A 107 -2.19 4.25 -0.20
N ARG A 108 -2.00 4.15 1.11
CA ARG A 108 -1.44 2.96 1.77
C ARG A 108 -2.49 2.46 2.73
N GLU A 109 -2.55 1.16 2.95
CA GLU A 109 -3.32 0.62 4.07
C GLU A 109 -2.80 1.27 5.37
N ALA A 110 -3.67 1.43 6.36
CA ALA A 110 -3.28 2.03 7.64
C ALA A 110 -2.06 1.28 8.17
N ASP A 111 -1.17 1.99 8.88
CA ASP A 111 0.04 1.42 9.48
C ASP A 111 -0.36 0.29 10.45
N HIS A 112 -0.52 -0.92 9.93
CA HIS A 112 -0.81 -2.10 10.70
C HIS A 112 0.47 -2.44 11.42
N ALA A 113 0.60 -1.92 12.64
CA ALA A 113 1.61 -2.40 13.55
C ALA A 113 1.28 -3.86 13.88
N TYR A 114 2.17 -4.76 13.50
CA TYR A 114 2.05 -6.15 13.87
C TYR A 114 2.26 -6.28 15.37
N GLN A 115 1.33 -6.92 16.07
CA GLN A 115 1.50 -7.25 17.48
C GLN A 115 2.21 -8.59 17.63
N VAL A 116 3.44 -8.55 18.14
CA VAL A 116 4.22 -9.73 18.48
C VAL A 116 4.15 -9.95 19.98
N SER A 117 3.75 -11.15 20.40
CA SER A 117 3.59 -11.48 21.83
C SER A 117 4.52 -12.62 22.23
N VAL A 118 5.34 -12.40 23.25
CA VAL A 118 6.30 -13.39 23.79
C VAL A 118 6.08 -13.61 25.28
N ARG A 119 6.48 -14.79 25.78
CA ARG A 119 6.26 -15.19 27.18
C ARG A 119 7.59 -15.61 27.82
N PHE A 120 7.92 -15.01 28.96
CA PHE A 120 9.11 -15.36 29.74
C PHE A 120 8.72 -15.81 31.14
N THR A 121 9.49 -16.72 31.72
CA THR A 121 9.34 -17.07 33.14
C THR A 121 10.08 -16.07 34.03
N THR A 122 9.50 -15.74 35.18
CA THR A 122 10.15 -14.92 36.21
C THR A 122 9.94 -15.54 37.59
N THR A 123 10.75 -15.12 38.55
CA THR A 123 10.64 -15.62 39.93
C THR A 123 9.47 -14.98 40.67
N ARG A 124 9.15 -13.69 40.42
CA ARG A 124 7.99 -12.96 40.97
C ARG A 124 7.60 -11.76 40.09
N CYS A 125 6.34 -11.35 40.13
CA CYS A 125 5.86 -10.22 39.33
C CYS A 125 6.30 -8.82 39.79
N ARG A 126 6.42 -8.58 41.10
CA ARG A 126 6.72 -7.25 41.67
C ARG A 126 8.22 -6.91 41.71
N LEU A 127 9.03 -7.51 40.84
CA LEU A 127 10.47 -7.27 40.79
C LEU A 127 10.78 -6.08 39.88
N LYS A 128 11.56 -5.10 40.37
CA LYS A 128 12.07 -3.99 39.55
C LYS A 128 12.90 -4.50 38.36
N THR A 129 13.56 -5.65 38.51
CA THR A 129 14.36 -6.28 37.46
C THR A 129 13.54 -6.74 36.26
N ASN A 130 12.23 -7.00 36.41
CA ASN A 130 11.37 -7.36 35.28
C ASN A 130 11.24 -6.19 34.29
N GLY A 131 11.10 -4.96 34.79
CA GLY A 131 11.07 -3.76 33.94
C GLY A 131 12.39 -3.55 33.21
N LEU A 132 13.52 -3.66 33.93
CA LEU A 132 14.86 -3.55 33.34
C LEU A 132 15.13 -4.64 32.28
N PHE A 133 14.61 -5.86 32.49
CA PHE A 133 14.70 -6.93 31.52
C PHE A 133 13.97 -6.57 30.22
N VAL A 134 12.71 -6.10 30.31
CA VAL A 134 11.92 -5.70 29.13
C VAL A 134 12.54 -4.51 28.40
N GLU A 135 13.07 -3.53 29.13
CA GLU A 135 13.79 -2.39 28.55
C GLU A 135 15.05 -2.85 27.77
N LYS A 136 15.83 -3.76 28.35
CA LYS A 136 17.01 -4.30 27.68
C LYS A 136 16.65 -5.16 26.46
N LEU A 137 15.59 -5.95 26.57
CA LEU A 137 15.06 -6.76 25.47
C LEU A 137 14.62 -5.86 24.31
N ASN A 138 13.87 -4.78 24.58
CA ASN A 138 13.50 -3.78 23.59
C ASN A 138 14.72 -3.23 22.85
N LYS A 139 15.78 -2.84 23.57
CA LYS A 139 17.00 -2.29 22.96
C LYS A 139 17.70 -3.30 22.06
N ILE A 140 17.77 -4.56 22.48
CA ILE A 140 18.36 -5.64 21.69
C ILE A 140 17.52 -5.85 20.42
N LEU A 141 16.22 -6.06 20.57
CA LEU A 141 15.33 -6.32 19.43
C LEU A 141 15.34 -5.16 18.44
N ASN A 142 15.30 -3.90 18.89
CA ASN A 142 15.34 -2.74 18.01
C ASN A 142 16.66 -2.67 17.20
N GLY A 143 17.79 -3.04 17.81
CA GLY A 143 19.07 -3.15 17.10
C GLY A 143 19.14 -4.36 16.17
N THR A 144 18.50 -5.48 16.53
CA THR A 144 18.45 -6.67 15.69
C THR A 144 17.58 -6.43 14.47
N ILE A 145 16.41 -5.80 14.59
CA ILE A 145 15.48 -5.61 13.46
C ILE A 145 15.78 -4.36 12.62
N SER A 146 16.71 -3.49 13.04
CA SER A 146 16.95 -2.21 12.34
C SER A 146 17.42 -2.38 10.89
N HIS A 147 18.13 -3.47 10.59
CA HIS A 147 18.61 -3.77 9.23
C HIS A 147 17.49 -4.26 8.29
N LEU A 148 16.31 -4.55 8.85
CA LEU A 148 15.18 -5.14 8.16
C LEU A 148 14.14 -4.08 7.77
N THR A 149 14.56 -2.80 7.80
CA THR A 149 13.70 -1.64 7.57
C THR A 149 12.42 -1.67 8.40
N CYS A 150 12.46 -2.28 9.59
CA CYS A 150 11.34 -2.37 10.54
C CYS A 150 11.70 -1.61 11.82
N HIS A 151 10.71 -1.19 12.59
CA HIS A 151 10.95 -0.61 13.92
C HIS A 151 9.86 -0.95 14.91
N ILE A 152 10.24 -1.06 16.20
CA ILE A 152 9.27 -1.21 17.29
C ILE A 152 8.69 0.17 17.60
N THR A 153 7.38 0.31 17.48
CA THR A 153 6.66 1.57 17.77
C THR A 153 6.26 1.67 19.23
N ASP A 154 5.86 0.55 19.83
CA ASP A 154 5.48 0.48 21.23
C ASP A 154 5.78 -0.90 21.82
N SER A 155 5.90 -0.96 23.14
CA SER A 155 6.06 -2.20 23.88
C SER A 155 5.33 -2.13 25.21
N SER A 156 4.67 -3.21 25.59
CA SER A 156 4.00 -3.32 26.89
C SER A 156 4.25 -4.68 27.50
N TYR A 157 4.21 -4.77 28.83
CA TYR A 157 4.29 -6.05 29.50
C TYR A 157 3.32 -6.16 30.66
N LYS A 158 2.85 -7.38 30.89
CA LYS A 158 2.05 -7.76 32.05
C LYS A 158 2.65 -9.00 32.69
N CYS A 159 2.59 -9.08 34.01
CA CYS A 159 3.03 -10.27 34.73
C CYS A 159 1.86 -10.94 35.42
N TYR A 160 1.77 -12.26 35.28
CA TYR A 160 0.73 -13.06 35.92
C TYR A 160 1.34 -14.17 36.78
N SER A 161 0.72 -14.41 37.93
CA SER A 161 0.98 -15.59 38.74
C SER A 161 0.05 -16.71 38.31
N ILE A 162 0.59 -17.72 37.65
CA ILE A 162 -0.17 -18.82 37.05
C ILE A 162 -0.03 -20.05 37.92
N ARG A 163 -1.15 -20.56 38.42
CA ARG A 163 -1.18 -21.84 39.13
C ARG A 163 -1.43 -22.94 38.13
N THR A 164 -0.47 -23.84 37.95
CA THR A 164 -0.66 -25.03 37.11
C THR A 164 -0.97 -26.25 37.98
N PRO A 165 -1.77 -27.21 37.48
CA PRO A 165 -2.13 -28.40 38.25
C PRO A 165 -0.93 -29.26 38.69
N LYS A 166 0.18 -29.25 37.93
CA LYS A 166 1.35 -30.09 38.16
C LYS A 166 2.58 -29.36 38.71
N ASN A 167 2.79 -28.08 38.37
CA ASN A 167 4.06 -27.38 38.65
C ASN A 167 3.91 -26.25 39.70
N GLY A 168 2.81 -26.24 40.45
CA GLY A 168 2.58 -25.25 41.50
C GLY A 168 2.36 -23.83 40.94
N LEU A 169 2.77 -22.83 41.72
CA LEU A 169 2.64 -21.41 41.37
C LEU A 169 3.87 -20.96 40.58
N GLN A 170 3.65 -20.52 39.34
CA GLN A 170 4.67 -19.95 38.45
C GLN A 170 4.35 -18.48 38.16
N TYR A 171 5.35 -17.70 37.75
CA TYR A 171 5.14 -16.33 37.32
C TYR A 171 5.63 -16.16 35.90
N GLU A 172 4.80 -15.56 35.06
CA GLU A 172 5.10 -15.36 33.65
C GLU A 172 4.94 -13.89 33.27
N LEU A 173 5.89 -13.40 32.49
CA LEU A 173 5.89 -12.10 31.85
C LEU A 173 5.39 -12.25 30.42
N PHE A 174 4.29 -11.61 30.11
CA PHE A 174 3.73 -11.48 28.76
C PHE A 174 4.16 -10.13 28.24
N VAL A 175 5.01 -10.14 27.22
CA VAL A 175 5.53 -8.92 26.58
C VAL A 175 4.94 -8.83 25.19
N ASN A 176 4.35 -7.68 24.87
CA ASN A 176 3.81 -7.36 23.57
C ASN A 176 4.67 -6.26 22.94
N PHE A 177 5.03 -6.45 21.68
CA PHE A 177 5.69 -5.45 20.85
C PHE A 177 4.77 -5.09 19.69
N LEU A 178 4.59 -3.80 19.44
CA LEU A 178 3.99 -3.30 18.21
C LEU A 178 5.13 -3.00 17.25
N VAL A 179 5.17 -3.69 16.12
CA VAL A 179 6.23 -3.57 15.13
C VAL A 179 5.66 -3.00 13.84
N ASN A 180 6.23 -1.89 13.39
CA ASN A 180 5.90 -1.30 12.11
C ASN A 180 6.91 -1.79 11.05
N PRO A 181 6.43 -2.40 9.95
CA PRO A 181 7.29 -2.90 8.89
C PRO A 181 7.94 -1.77 8.06
N PHE A 182 7.55 -0.50 8.24
CA PHE A 182 8.04 0.66 7.49
C PHE A 182 8.94 1.57 8.35
N GLY A 183 10.07 1.03 8.80
CA GLY A 183 11.17 1.78 9.42
C GLY A 183 12.11 2.44 8.40
N PRO A 184 13.07 3.27 8.85
CA PRO A 184 13.92 4.07 7.97
C PRO A 184 14.58 3.26 6.84
N GLY A 185 14.51 3.76 5.60
CA GLY A 185 15.09 3.13 4.42
C GLY A 185 14.19 2.11 3.71
N TRP A 186 12.96 1.90 4.19
CA TRP A 186 12.00 1.00 3.54
C TRP A 186 11.66 1.44 2.11
N GLU A 187 11.63 2.75 1.83
CA GLU A 187 11.35 3.28 0.49
C GLU A 187 12.41 2.83 -0.53
N GLU A 188 13.68 2.74 -0.14
CA GLU A 188 14.77 2.31 -1.01
C GLU A 188 14.66 0.84 -1.40
N VAL A 189 14.14 0.00 -0.48
CA VAL A 189 13.83 -1.41 -0.76
C VAL A 189 12.71 -1.50 -1.79
N CYS A 190 11.64 -0.72 -1.61
CA CYS A 190 10.53 -0.67 -2.56
C CYS A 190 10.95 -0.11 -3.93
N HIS A 191 11.88 0.84 -3.98
CA HIS A 191 12.33 1.42 -5.26
C HIS A 191 13.00 0.41 -6.19
N ARG A 192 13.58 -0.68 -5.64
CA ARG A 192 14.26 -1.72 -6.42
C ARG A 192 13.32 -2.81 -6.93
N ILE A 193 12.06 -2.85 -6.47
CA ILE A 193 11.11 -3.91 -6.79
C ILE A 193 9.88 -3.28 -7.45
N PRO A 194 9.54 -3.65 -8.70
CA PRO A 194 8.49 -2.96 -9.45
C PRO A 194 7.07 -3.23 -8.97
N TYR A 195 6.83 -4.26 -8.14
CA TYR A 195 5.49 -4.67 -7.71
C TYR A 195 5.45 -5.15 -6.26
N ASP A 196 4.40 -4.75 -5.55
CA ASP A 196 3.94 -5.31 -4.27
C ASP A 196 4.99 -5.32 -3.14
N CYS A 197 5.46 -4.13 -2.79
CA CYS A 197 6.48 -3.97 -1.75
C CYS A 197 6.01 -4.46 -0.37
N GLU A 198 4.71 -4.38 -0.09
CA GLU A 198 4.15 -4.83 1.18
C GLU A 198 4.35 -6.34 1.39
N ASP A 199 4.23 -7.14 0.33
CA ASP A 199 4.48 -8.58 0.38
C ASP A 199 5.95 -8.92 0.68
N VAL A 200 6.89 -8.10 0.21
CA VAL A 200 8.33 -8.27 0.47
C VAL A 200 8.64 -7.95 1.92
N THR A 201 8.17 -6.81 2.43
CA THR A 201 8.40 -6.39 3.81
C THR A 201 7.70 -7.33 4.80
N ASN A 202 6.51 -7.82 4.46
CA ASN A 202 5.77 -8.78 5.28
C ASN A 202 6.40 -10.18 5.26
N ARG A 203 6.97 -10.63 4.13
CA ARG A 203 7.74 -11.89 4.08
C ARG A 203 9.01 -11.82 4.91
N ILE A 204 9.73 -10.69 4.86
CA ILE A 204 10.89 -10.45 5.73
C ILE A 204 10.44 -10.59 7.19
N PHE A 205 9.36 -9.91 7.58
CA PHE A 205 8.80 -9.97 8.93
C PHE A 205 8.42 -11.39 9.38
N LEU A 206 7.74 -12.18 8.53
CA LEU A 206 7.34 -13.55 8.86
C LEU A 206 8.51 -14.53 8.98
N PHE A 207 9.57 -14.37 8.18
CA PHE A 207 10.79 -15.18 8.28
C PHE A 207 11.50 -14.95 9.62
N ILE A 208 11.57 -13.70 10.06
CA ILE A 208 12.23 -13.28 11.32
C ILE A 208 11.48 -13.79 12.55
N LEU A 209 10.14 -13.71 12.57
CA LEU A 209 9.36 -14.27 13.68
C LEU A 209 9.56 -15.79 13.83
N TRP A 210 9.91 -16.49 12.75
CA TRP A 210 10.12 -17.94 12.76
C TRP A 210 11.53 -18.35 13.16
N GLU A 211 12.56 -17.61 12.74
CA GLU A 211 13.96 -17.90 13.07
C GLU A 211 14.48 -17.16 14.32
N ASP A 212 14.32 -15.84 14.43
CA ASP A 212 14.99 -15.05 15.47
C ASP A 212 14.27 -15.07 16.84
N ILE A 213 12.93 -15.13 16.87
CA ILE A 213 12.21 -15.20 18.16
C ILE A 213 12.35 -16.59 18.79
N ARG A 214 12.44 -17.67 17.99
CA ARG A 214 12.79 -19.00 18.53
C ARG A 214 14.21 -19.05 19.07
N ILE A 215 15.16 -18.30 18.48
CA ILE A 215 16.54 -18.23 18.99
C ILE A 215 16.58 -17.56 20.37
N VAL A 216 15.69 -16.60 20.66
CA VAL A 216 15.56 -16.00 22.00
C VAL A 216 14.87 -16.95 23.00
N ASP A 217 14.00 -17.85 22.54
CA ASP A 217 13.33 -18.87 23.36
C ASP A 217 14.22 -20.11 23.67
N LEU A 218 15.38 -20.26 23.02
CA LEU A 218 16.24 -21.45 23.09
C LEU A 218 17.64 -21.23 23.72
N LYS A 219 17.86 -20.12 24.45
CA LYS A 219 19.11 -19.90 25.20
C LYS A 219 18.91 -19.57 26.68
#